data_AF-A0A836S007-F1
#
_entry.id   AF-A0A836S007-F1
#
_cell.length_a   1.000
_cell.length_b   1.000
_cell.length_c   1.000
_cell.angle_alpha   90.00
_cell.angle_beta   90.00
_cell.angle_gamma   90.00
#
_symmetry.space_group_name_H-M   'P 1'
#
loop_
_entity.id
_entity.type
_entity.pdbx_description
1 polymer ?
#
loop_
_entity_poly.entity_id
_entity_poly.type
_entity_poly.pdbx_seq_one_letter_code
_entity_poly.pdbx_strand_id
1 'polypeptide(L)'
;MNLSKYKNLREHYTVGPDNRVRFTQLGKKEMAPLFAMAGININSVKTISELKQAYKAAGPYVGQHHLNIAQKGKPSRERDALIAVTKGNYEEADRIIGQLQQKKTLRIV
;
A
#
# COMPACT_ATOMS: atom_id res chain seq x y z
N MET A 1 19.46 -7.20 -14.42
CA MET A 1 18.15 -6.86 -13.81
C MET A 1 18.32 -6.84 -12.29
N ASN A 2 18.31 -5.65 -11.68
CA ASN A 2 18.65 -5.49 -10.25
C ASN A 2 17.45 -5.87 -9.37
N LEU A 3 17.50 -7.04 -8.73
CA LEU A 3 16.44 -7.60 -7.90
C LEU A 3 16.37 -6.97 -6.49
N SER A 4 17.20 -5.96 -6.19
CA SER A 4 17.24 -5.30 -4.87
C SER A 4 15.91 -4.61 -4.50
N LYS A 5 15.08 -4.22 -5.49
CA LYS A 5 13.74 -3.68 -5.26
C LYS A 5 12.72 -4.69 -4.71
N TYR A 6 13.01 -6.00 -4.81
CA TYR A 6 12.12 -7.08 -4.36
C TYR A 6 12.51 -7.66 -2.99
N LYS A 7 13.51 -7.08 -2.31
CA LYS A 7 13.95 -7.54 -0.98
C LYS A 7 12.82 -7.53 0.07
N ASN A 8 11.77 -6.71 -0.14
CA ASN A 8 10.60 -6.60 0.75
C ASN A 8 9.53 -7.68 0.53
N LEU A 9 9.56 -8.46 -0.56
CA LEU A 9 8.53 -9.51 -0.78
C LEU A 9 8.67 -10.68 0.20
N ARG A 10 9.89 -10.95 0.68
CA ARG A 10 10.15 -12.02 1.68
C ARG A 10 9.59 -11.69 3.06
N GLU A 11 9.26 -10.44 3.34
CA GLU A 11 8.66 -10.05 4.62
C GLU A 11 7.18 -10.39 4.71
N HIS A 12 6.51 -10.58 3.57
CA HIS A 12 5.06 -10.77 3.49
C HIS A 12 4.67 -12.24 3.30
N TYR A 13 5.50 -13.03 2.63
CA TYR A 13 5.25 -14.46 2.47
C TYR A 13 6.54 -15.25 2.27
N THR A 14 6.48 -16.53 2.62
CA THR A 14 7.48 -17.53 2.28
C THR A 14 6.94 -18.49 1.24
N VAL A 15 7.83 -19.04 0.42
CA VAL A 15 7.50 -19.99 -0.64
C VAL A 15 8.16 -21.31 -0.29
N GLY A 16 7.35 -22.36 -0.14
CA GLY A 16 7.83 -23.72 0.09
C GLY A 16 8.34 -24.39 -1.19
N PRO A 17 8.99 -25.57 -1.06
CA PRO A 17 9.55 -26.32 -2.20
C PRO A 17 8.50 -26.75 -3.23
N ASP A 18 7.24 -26.80 -2.84
CA ASP A 18 6.07 -27.21 -3.61
C ASP A 18 5.29 -26.02 -4.21
N ASN A 19 5.94 -24.86 -4.35
CA ASN A 19 5.32 -23.59 -4.74
C ASN A 19 4.17 -23.12 -3.82
N ARG A 20 4.04 -23.68 -2.61
CA ARG A 20 3.06 -23.22 -1.64
C ARG A 20 3.50 -21.91 -1.00
N VAL A 21 2.55 -21.01 -0.85
CA VAL A 21 2.72 -19.70 -0.23
C VAL A 21 2.22 -19.76 1.20
N ARG A 22 3.03 -19.26 2.14
CA ARG A 22 2.61 -19.01 3.51
C ARG A 22 2.83 -17.54 3.83
N PHE A 23 1.76 -16.84 4.13
CA PHE A 23 1.85 -15.43 4.55
C PHE A 23 2.39 -15.32 5.97
N THR A 24 3.30 -14.36 6.16
CA THR A 24 3.73 -13.92 7.48
C THR A 24 2.59 -13.15 8.17
N GLN A 25 2.72 -12.86 9.46
CA GLN A 25 1.74 -11.99 10.14
C GLN A 25 1.67 -10.59 9.51
N LEU A 26 2.83 -10.03 9.12
CA LEU A 26 2.90 -8.75 8.41
C LEU A 26 2.21 -8.83 7.04
N GLY A 27 2.50 -9.88 6.27
CA GLY A 27 1.83 -10.18 5.00
C GLY A 27 0.32 -10.23 5.13
N LYS A 28 -0.19 -10.91 6.15
CA LYS A 28 -1.62 -10.94 6.43
C LYS A 28 -2.16 -9.56 6.77
N LYS A 29 -1.48 -8.80 7.63
CA LYS A 29 -1.91 -7.45 8.04
C LYS A 29 -2.02 -6.49 6.86
N GLU A 30 -1.06 -6.50 5.95
CA GLU A 30 -1.00 -5.56 4.84
C GLU A 30 -1.78 -6.03 3.60
N MET A 31 -1.75 -7.33 3.29
CA MET A 31 -2.34 -7.86 2.06
C MET A 31 -3.78 -8.35 2.22
N ALA A 32 -4.20 -8.79 3.41
CA ALA A 32 -5.59 -9.20 3.63
C ALA A 32 -6.60 -8.12 3.24
N PRO A 33 -6.45 -6.84 3.64
CA PRO A 33 -7.41 -5.82 3.25
C PRO A 33 -7.38 -5.52 1.74
N LEU A 34 -6.22 -5.61 1.09
CA LEU A 34 -6.09 -5.45 -0.37
C LEU A 34 -6.80 -6.57 -1.13
N PHE A 35 -6.58 -7.82 -0.72
CA PHE A 35 -7.23 -8.98 -1.32
C PHE A 35 -8.74 -9.00 -1.03
N ALA A 36 -9.15 -8.59 0.17
CA ALA A 36 -10.57 -8.47 0.52
C ALA A 36 -11.32 -7.48 -0.38
N MET A 37 -10.69 -6.37 -0.79
CA MET A 37 -11.28 -5.44 -1.75
C MET A 37 -11.52 -6.05 -3.14
N ALA A 38 -10.74 -7.06 -3.50
CA ALA A 38 -10.94 -7.87 -4.70
C ALA A 38 -11.83 -9.10 -4.46
N GLY A 39 -12.44 -9.25 -3.28
CA GLY A 39 -13.26 -10.42 -2.91
C GLY A 39 -12.46 -11.69 -2.60
N ILE A 40 -11.15 -11.58 -2.37
CA ILE A 40 -10.25 -12.72 -2.16
C ILE A 40 -9.91 -12.85 -0.68
N ASN A 41 -10.12 -14.05 -0.11
CA ASN A 41 -9.66 -14.36 1.23
C ASN A 41 -8.16 -14.68 1.19
N ILE A 42 -7.34 -13.94 1.93
CA ILE A 42 -5.89 -14.20 1.97
C ILE A 42 -5.53 -15.64 2.38
N ASN A 43 -6.36 -16.29 3.21
CA ASN A 43 -6.12 -17.66 3.64
C ASN A 43 -6.48 -18.70 2.56
N SER A 44 -7.16 -18.31 1.48
CA SER A 44 -7.42 -19.19 0.32
C SER A 44 -6.29 -19.16 -0.71
N VAL A 45 -5.36 -18.22 -0.62
CA VAL A 45 -4.19 -18.13 -1.51
C VAL A 45 -3.10 -19.06 -0.99
N LYS A 46 -2.94 -20.23 -1.64
CA LYS A 46 -2.04 -21.30 -1.20
C LYS A 46 -0.84 -21.49 -2.10
N THR A 47 -0.85 -20.96 -3.32
CA THR A 47 0.20 -21.17 -4.33
C THR A 47 0.68 -19.86 -4.93
N ILE A 48 1.87 -19.89 -5.55
CA ILE A 48 2.41 -18.72 -6.27
C ILE A 48 1.50 -18.28 -7.42
N SER A 49 0.81 -19.22 -8.08
CA SER A 49 -0.12 -18.90 -9.16
C SER A 49 -1.31 -18.10 -8.64
N GLU A 50 -1.95 -18.59 -7.57
CA GLU A 50 -3.06 -17.90 -6.90
C GLU A 50 -2.63 -16.55 -6.34
N LEU A 51 -1.41 -16.46 -5.79
CA LEU A 51 -0.86 -15.19 -5.31
C LEU A 51 -0.78 -14.16 -6.43
N LYS A 52 -0.24 -14.54 -7.60
CA LYS A 52 -0.17 -13.65 -8.77
C LYS A 52 -1.55 -13.21 -9.24
N GLN A 53 -2.53 -14.11 -9.25
CA GLN A 53 -3.90 -13.78 -9.60
C GLN A 53 -4.53 -12.81 -8.58
N ALA A 54 -4.30 -13.05 -7.30
CA ALA A 54 -4.78 -12.18 -6.22
C ALA A 54 -4.20 -10.78 -6.32
N TYR A 55 -2.90 -10.64 -6.60
CA TYR A 55 -2.29 -9.33 -6.87
C TYR A 55 -2.86 -8.64 -8.10
N LYS A 56 -3.06 -9.38 -9.19
CA LYS A 56 -3.63 -8.81 -10.41
C LYS A 56 -5.05 -8.29 -10.17
N ALA A 57 -5.87 -9.04 -9.44
CA ALA A 57 -7.22 -8.64 -9.07
C ALA A 57 -7.24 -7.47 -8.06
N ALA A 58 -6.29 -7.43 -7.12
CA ALA A 58 -6.19 -6.38 -6.12
C ALA A 58 -5.55 -5.08 -6.64
N GLY A 59 -4.81 -5.13 -7.75
CA GLY A 59 -4.07 -4.00 -8.33
C GLY A 59 -4.88 -2.70 -8.45
N PRO A 60 -6.10 -2.72 -9.02
CA PRO A 60 -6.96 -1.53 -9.11
C PRO A 60 -7.36 -0.92 -7.76
N TYR A 61 -7.39 -1.73 -6.69
CA TYR A 61 -7.86 -1.31 -5.37
C TYR A 61 -6.74 -0.80 -4.45
N VAL A 62 -5.48 -0.89 -4.89
CA VAL A 62 -4.32 -0.44 -4.10
C VAL A 62 -4.46 1.03 -3.74
N GLY A 63 -4.83 1.90 -4.68
CA GLY A 63 -5.06 3.33 -4.41
C GLY A 63 -6.15 3.55 -3.37
N GLN A 64 -7.30 2.87 -3.52
CA GLN A 64 -8.42 2.98 -2.57
C GLN A 64 -8.05 2.49 -1.16
N HIS A 65 -7.23 1.46 -1.06
CA HIS A 65 -6.74 0.94 0.21
C HIS A 65 -5.85 1.96 0.95
N HIS A 66 -4.89 2.55 0.23
CA HIS A 66 -4.03 3.60 0.79
C HIS A 66 -4.85 4.83 1.17
N LEU A 67 -5.84 5.20 0.36
CA LEU A 67 -6.79 6.26 0.67
C LEU A 67 -7.56 5.98 1.97
N ASN A 68 -8.07 4.76 2.16
CA ASN A 68 -8.80 4.38 3.36
C ASN A 68 -7.91 4.36 4.61
N ILE A 69 -6.64 3.93 4.50
CA ILE A 69 -5.68 4.00 5.61
C ILE A 69 -5.38 5.46 5.95
N ALA A 70 -5.07 6.27 4.94
CA ALA A 70 -4.83 7.70 5.10
C ALA A 70 -6.03 8.33 5.80
N GLN A 71 -7.26 7.99 5.40
CA GLN A 71 -8.51 8.49 5.98
C GLN A 71 -8.76 8.08 7.45
N LYS A 72 -8.17 7.00 7.94
CA LYS A 72 -8.35 6.54 9.33
C LYS A 72 -7.39 7.18 10.35
N GLY A 73 -6.32 7.85 9.89
CA GLY A 73 -5.38 8.54 10.77
C GLY A 73 -5.96 9.79 11.46
N LYS A 74 -5.12 10.56 12.16
CA LYS A 74 -5.49 11.95 12.52
C LYS A 74 -5.49 12.83 11.26
N PRO A 75 -6.48 13.72 11.07
CA PRO A 75 -6.44 14.70 9.99
C PRO A 75 -5.15 15.55 10.08
N SER A 76 -4.43 15.68 8.97
CA SER A 76 -3.23 16.51 8.86
C SER A 76 -3.04 16.95 7.41
N ARG A 77 -2.34 18.06 7.19
CA ARG A 77 -2.05 18.53 5.83
C ARG A 77 -1.19 17.53 5.05
N GLU A 78 -0.25 16.86 5.71
CA GLU A 78 0.55 15.79 5.09
C GLU A 78 -0.34 14.65 4.60
N ARG A 79 -1.37 14.29 5.36
CA ARG A 79 -2.37 13.31 4.98
C ARG A 79 -3.25 13.80 3.83
N ASP A 80 -3.70 15.05 3.86
CA ASP A 80 -4.54 15.60 2.80
C ASP A 80 -3.78 15.62 1.46
N ALA A 81 -2.48 15.93 1.48
CA ALA A 81 -1.61 15.80 0.31
C ALA A 81 -1.52 14.34 -0.19
N LEU A 82 -1.32 13.36 0.70
CA LEU A 82 -1.28 11.94 0.32
C LEU A 82 -2.63 11.46 -0.27
N ILE A 83 -3.75 11.94 0.28
CA ILE A 83 -5.10 11.67 -0.23
C ILE A 83 -5.26 12.26 -1.64
N ALA A 84 -4.85 13.52 -1.86
CA ALA A 84 -4.93 14.19 -3.15
C ALA A 84 -4.09 13.48 -4.23
N VAL A 85 -2.85 13.10 -3.91
CA VAL A 85 -1.99 12.29 -4.81
C VAL A 85 -2.65 10.96 -5.16
N THR A 86 -3.21 10.28 -4.17
CA THR A 86 -3.85 8.95 -4.37
C THR A 86 -5.10 9.03 -5.24
N LYS A 87 -5.80 10.17 -5.22
CA LYS A 87 -6.96 10.45 -6.09
C LYS A 87 -6.58 11.01 -7.46
N GLY A 88 -5.29 11.24 -7.73
CA GLY A 88 -4.82 11.88 -8.96
C GLY A 88 -5.03 13.39 -9.02
N ASN A 89 -5.35 14.04 -7.90
CA ASN A 89 -5.49 15.50 -7.82
C ASN A 89 -4.15 16.16 -7.48
N TYR A 90 -3.24 16.17 -8.46
CA TYR A 90 -1.87 16.65 -8.25
C TYR A 90 -1.79 18.16 -7.94
N GLU A 91 -2.67 18.98 -8.52
CA GLU A 91 -2.71 20.42 -8.23
C GLU A 91 -3.09 20.74 -6.77
N GLU A 92 -3.98 19.94 -6.18
CA GLU A 92 -4.32 20.04 -4.76
C GLU A 92 -3.18 19.55 -3.88
N ALA A 93 -2.54 18.44 -4.26
CA ALA A 93 -1.37 17.92 -3.56
C ALA A 93 -0.22 18.94 -3.53
N ASP A 94 0.11 19.55 -4.66
CA ASP A 94 1.20 20.53 -4.78
C ASP A 94 0.94 21.78 -3.94
N ARG A 95 -0.31 22.26 -3.92
CA ARG A 95 -0.71 23.38 -3.04
C ARG A 95 -0.50 23.06 -1.57
N ILE A 96 -0.90 21.86 -1.12
CA ILE A 96 -0.76 21.45 0.28
C ILE A 96 0.71 21.25 0.64
N ILE A 97 1.49 20.63 -0.24
CA ILE A 97 2.95 20.43 -0.07
C ILE A 97 3.66 21.78 0.05
N GLY A 98 3.35 22.76 -0.82
CA GLY A 98 3.93 24.10 -0.75
C GLY A 98 3.65 24.80 0.60
N GLN A 99 2.42 24.67 1.11
CA GLN A 99 2.08 25.21 2.43
C GLN A 99 2.82 24.52 3.58
N LEU A 100 3.03 23.21 3.49
CA LEU A 100 3.80 22.44 4.48
C LEU A 100 5.28 22.83 4.49
N GLN A 101 5.85 23.05 3.31
CA GLN A 101 7.24 23.51 3.15
C GLN A 101 7.42 24.90 3.75
N GLN A 102 6.52 25.86 3.47
CA GLN A 102 6.56 27.20 4.09
C GLN A 102 6.47 27.13 5.63
N LYS A 103 5.60 26.26 6.17
CA LYS A 103 5.48 26.05 7.63
C LYS A 103 6.74 25.47 8.26
N LYS A 104 7.47 24.60 7.54
CA LYS A 104 8.77 24.07 8.00
C LYS A 104 9.83 25.17 8.02
N THR A 105 9.87 26.03 7.00
CA THR A 105 10.80 27.17 6.95
C THR A 105 10.58 28.15 8.10
N LEU A 106 9.33 28.39 8.49
CA LEU A 106 8.97 29.28 9.61
C LEU A 106 9.24 28.71 11.01
N ARG A 107 9.50 27.40 11.15
CA ARG A 107 9.86 26.77 12.43
C ARG A 107 11.35 26.81 12.74
N ILE A 108 12.16 27.40 11.86
CA ILE A 108 13.57 27.70 12.10
C ILE A 108 13.63 29.08 12.75
N VAL A 109 13.34 29.16 14.06
CA VAL A 109 13.68 30.30 14.92
C VAL A 109 13.98 29.76 16.32
#